data_AF-V4KP32-F1
#
_entry.id   AF-V4KP32-F1
#
_cell.length_a   1.000
_cell.length_b   1.000
_cell.length_c   1.000
_cell.angle_alpha   90.00
_cell.angle_beta   90.00
_cell.angle_gamma   90.00
#
_symmetry.space_group_name_H-M   'P 1'
#
loop_
_entity.id
_entity.type
_entity.pdbx_description
1 polymer ?
#
loop_
_entity_poly.entity_id
_entity_poly.type
_entity_poly.pdbx_seq_one_letter_code
_entity_poly.pdbx_strand_id
1 'polypeptide(L)'
;MENNWFEDDFTLTVSKRQKLCHSLEKLKAESSQILKTLHDYCDMVEEKTLIELRTSLKNTQNELELKKTELRLKSSELVKHEQQHVAAETELSNVEALLLREFSSASPGLHEVSSYLRAKSNPAKFVLDLVEGQIREAHRGQELGLQDSVLETLVLCFEELAEIGGSNKAQTRKKATQVANLWKGKIIIEAPRSSLEALAFLLFILAYDLKSLINEEETVLLATSVFHYKQGPELFHLLGLKLKIPEFVRDLIEVHQYIPAVRMICLFKLRDFSATTLLMKEITDLRRSALEKAENRDVGRLKPIVELVSDYKLDIDLPGDLIAKLMFQRQNSTPPVLHCPVEAPQETSTSSSKDTTFQDAATRSGVDLLFPKSETKPFVNPSANGIRLSGKSSFWV
;
A
#
# COMPACT_ATOMS: atom_id res chain seq x y z
N MET A 1 47.55 -11.17 102.85
CA MET A 1 48.32 -11.05 101.59
C MET A 1 47.40 -11.01 100.36
N GLU A 2 46.10 -10.69 100.51
CA GLU A 2 45.12 -10.79 99.41
C GLU A 2 44.85 -9.45 98.68
N ASN A 3 45.35 -8.31 99.19
CA ASN A 3 45.01 -7.00 98.64
C ASN A 3 45.91 -6.52 97.48
N ASN A 4 47.10 -7.09 97.26
CA ASN A 4 47.97 -6.69 96.14
C ASN A 4 47.54 -7.30 94.79
N TRP A 5 46.88 -8.46 94.81
CA TRP A 5 46.55 -9.16 93.58
C TRP A 5 45.41 -8.48 92.80
N PHE A 6 44.49 -7.84 93.51
CA PHE A 6 43.36 -7.13 92.92
C PHE A 6 43.76 -5.78 92.30
N GLU A 7 44.71 -5.05 92.90
CA GLU A 7 45.23 -3.80 92.37
C GLU A 7 46.12 -4.01 91.13
N ASP A 8 46.95 -5.07 91.12
CA ASP A 8 47.79 -5.41 89.98
C ASP A 8 46.96 -5.87 88.75
N ASP A 9 45.87 -6.62 88.94
CA ASP A 9 44.99 -7.04 87.83
C ASP A 9 44.14 -5.87 87.30
N PHE A 10 43.72 -4.95 88.19
CA PHE A 10 43.01 -3.73 87.79
C PHE A 10 43.90 -2.78 86.99
N THR A 11 45.14 -2.54 87.42
CA THR A 11 46.10 -1.68 86.70
C THR A 11 46.53 -2.28 85.37
N LEU A 12 46.72 -3.60 85.30
CA LEU A 12 46.98 -4.31 84.04
C LEU A 12 45.80 -4.18 83.06
N THR A 13 44.56 -4.25 83.56
CA THR A 13 43.35 -4.10 82.75
C THR A 13 43.19 -2.66 82.22
N VAL A 14 43.47 -1.65 83.03
CA VAL A 14 43.47 -0.24 82.59
C VAL A 14 44.55 0.00 81.52
N SER A 15 45.76 -0.53 81.72
CA SER A 15 46.85 -0.43 80.73
C SER A 15 46.49 -1.08 79.39
N LYS A 16 45.86 -2.28 79.40
CA LYS A 16 45.37 -2.95 78.20
C LYS A 16 44.30 -2.13 77.47
N ARG A 17 43.35 -1.53 78.20
CA ARG A 17 42.33 -0.64 77.62
C ARG A 17 42.94 0.60 76.99
N GLN A 18 43.91 1.25 77.65
CA GLN A 18 44.62 2.42 77.12
C GLN A 18 45.30 2.10 75.78
N LYS A 19 45.98 0.94 75.70
CA LYS A 19 46.66 0.47 74.48
C LYS A 19 45.68 0.17 73.34
N LEU A 20 44.54 -0.44 73.66
CA LEU A 20 43.46 -0.70 72.69
C LEU A 20 42.87 0.60 72.16
N CYS A 21 42.56 1.58 73.02
CA CYS A 21 42.05 2.88 72.59
C CYS A 21 43.05 3.61 71.68
N HIS A 22 44.34 3.60 72.02
CA HIS A 22 45.37 4.22 71.18
C HIS A 22 45.49 3.53 69.82
N SER A 23 45.42 2.20 69.79
CA SER A 23 45.44 1.41 68.56
C SER A 23 44.21 1.67 67.68
N LEU A 24 43.04 1.86 68.31
CA LEU A 24 41.78 2.17 67.62
C LEU A 24 41.81 3.57 66.99
N GLU A 25 42.30 4.59 67.72
CA GLU A 25 42.47 5.94 67.16
C GLU A 25 43.49 5.96 66.01
N LYS A 26 44.57 5.18 66.11
CA LYS A 26 45.53 5.02 65.01
C LYS A 26 44.86 4.39 63.78
N LEU A 27 44.13 3.28 63.95
CA LEU A 27 43.39 2.63 62.85
C LEU A 27 42.34 3.57 62.23
N LYS A 28 41.67 4.39 63.05
CA LYS A 28 40.70 5.38 62.59
C LYS A 28 41.36 6.46 61.73
N ALA A 29 42.53 6.96 62.16
CA ALA A 29 43.30 7.93 61.39
C ALA A 29 43.79 7.34 60.05
N GLU A 30 44.31 6.11 60.06
CA GLU A 30 44.75 5.40 58.86
C GLU A 30 43.57 5.16 57.89
N SER A 31 42.43 4.70 58.39
CA SER A 31 41.21 4.53 57.59
C SER A 31 40.71 5.84 56.99
N SER A 32 40.72 6.94 57.76
CA SER A 32 40.35 8.26 57.25
C SER A 32 41.29 8.75 56.15
N GLN A 33 42.59 8.46 56.25
CA GLN A 33 43.57 8.80 55.23
C GLN A 33 43.35 7.99 53.94
N ILE A 34 43.08 6.69 54.06
CA ILE A 34 42.77 5.80 52.93
C ILE A 34 41.50 6.27 52.21
N LEU A 35 40.43 6.58 52.95
CA LEU A 35 39.17 7.07 52.37
C LEU A 35 39.38 8.37 51.60
N LYS A 36 40.21 9.29 52.12
CA LYS A 36 40.53 10.52 51.41
C LYS A 36 41.27 10.25 50.11
N THR A 37 42.30 9.39 50.13
CA THR A 37 43.05 9.03 48.92
C THR A 37 42.19 8.30 47.89
N LEU A 38 41.26 7.44 48.33
CA LEU A 38 40.30 6.80 47.43
C LEU A 38 39.34 7.81 46.80
N HIS A 39 38.86 8.79 47.58
CA HIS A 39 38.00 9.84 47.06
C HIS A 39 38.73 10.69 46.00
N ASP A 40 39.94 11.15 46.31
CA ASP A 40 40.78 11.92 45.38
C ASP A 40 41.05 11.11 44.09
N TYR A 41 41.23 9.79 44.20
CA TYR A 41 41.42 8.91 43.03
C TYR A 41 40.15 8.77 42.20
N CYS A 42 38.98 8.59 42.82
CA CYS A 42 37.69 8.55 42.12
C CYS A 42 37.45 9.86 41.35
N ASP A 43 37.64 11.01 41.99
CA ASP A 43 37.44 12.32 41.37
C ASP A 43 38.36 12.51 40.17
N MET A 44 39.64 12.11 40.29
CA MET A 44 40.60 12.15 39.18
C MET A 44 40.19 11.25 38.01
N VAL A 45 39.66 10.04 38.28
CA VAL A 45 39.20 9.12 37.23
C VAL A 45 37.95 9.66 36.53
N GLU A 46 37.00 10.21 37.27
CA GLU A 46 35.80 10.86 36.72
C GLU A 46 36.19 12.05 35.84
N GLU A 47 37.09 12.92 36.29
CA GLU A 47 37.53 14.08 35.49
C GLU A 47 38.24 13.63 34.20
N LYS A 48 39.14 12.64 34.30
CA LYS A 48 39.86 12.11 33.14
C LYS A 48 38.90 11.51 32.10
N THR A 49 37.92 10.73 32.54
CA THR A 49 36.92 10.12 31.65
C THR A 49 36.02 11.19 31.01
N LEU A 50 35.63 12.23 31.75
CA LEU A 50 34.88 13.36 31.20
C LEU A 50 35.66 14.13 30.14
N ILE A 51 36.95 14.36 30.33
CA ILE A 51 37.82 15.02 29.35
C ILE A 51 37.92 14.19 28.07
N GLU A 52 38.10 12.87 28.20
CA GLU A 52 38.19 11.95 27.06
C GLU A 52 36.87 11.87 26.27
N LEU A 53 35.73 11.79 26.97
CA LEU A 53 34.42 11.84 26.33
C LEU A 53 34.17 13.17 25.60
N ARG A 54 34.54 14.30 26.23
CA ARG A 54 34.36 15.64 25.63
C ARG A 54 35.20 15.82 24.37
N THR A 55 36.43 15.33 24.38
CA THR A 55 37.32 15.37 23.20
C THR A 55 36.81 14.47 22.08
N SER A 56 36.37 13.26 22.40
CA SER A 56 35.74 12.35 21.43
C SER A 56 34.49 12.96 20.78
N LEU A 57 33.59 13.53 21.59
CA LEU A 57 32.37 14.19 21.11
C LEU A 57 32.69 15.40 20.23
N LYS A 58 33.73 16.16 20.57
CA LYS A 58 34.17 17.29 19.74
C LYS A 58 34.69 16.82 18.38
N ASN A 59 35.42 15.71 18.34
CA ASN A 59 35.94 15.14 17.10
C ASN A 59 34.81 14.61 16.20
N THR A 60 33.84 13.88 16.75
CA THR A 60 32.68 13.39 15.98
C THR A 60 31.83 14.53 15.43
N GLN A 61 31.65 15.62 16.20
CA GLN A 61 30.95 16.81 15.73
C GLN A 61 31.68 17.48 14.55
N ASN A 62 33.01 17.56 14.61
CA ASN A 62 33.81 18.13 13.52
C ASN A 62 33.74 17.24 12.26
N GLU A 63 33.79 15.92 12.41
CA GLU A 63 33.64 14.97 11.30
C GLU A 63 32.25 15.06 10.66
N LEU A 64 31.20 15.25 11.46
CA LEU A 64 29.83 15.44 10.97
C LEU A 64 29.71 16.74 10.16
N GLU A 65 30.28 17.85 10.64
CA GLU A 65 30.28 19.11 9.89
C GLU A 65 31.12 19.00 8.60
N LEU A 66 32.23 18.26 8.61
CA LEU A 66 32.99 17.96 7.40
C LEU A 66 32.15 17.17 6.38
N LYS A 67 31.51 16.07 6.80
CA LYS A 67 30.63 15.28 5.91
C LYS A 67 29.46 16.11 5.39
N LYS A 68 28.89 16.97 6.23
CA LYS A 68 27.79 17.88 5.86
C LYS A 68 28.24 18.91 4.81
N THR A 69 29.44 19.48 4.95
CA THR A 69 30.00 20.39 3.94
C THR A 69 30.36 19.67 2.64
N GLU A 70 30.91 18.46 2.71
CA GLU A 70 31.17 17.62 1.54
C GLU A 70 29.88 17.28 0.78
N LEU A 71 28.82 16.92 1.50
CA LEU A 71 27.49 16.67 0.91
C LEU A 71 26.91 17.93 0.25
N ARG A 72 27.09 19.11 0.84
CA ARG A 72 26.68 20.38 0.22
C ARG A 72 27.46 20.67 -1.05
N LEU A 73 28.77 20.40 -1.07
CA LEU A 73 29.58 20.55 -2.27
C LEU A 73 29.14 19.59 -3.37
N LYS A 74 29.00 18.29 -3.06
CA LYS A 74 28.47 17.28 -3.99
C LYS A 74 27.08 17.65 -4.50
N SER A 75 26.19 18.13 -3.63
CA SER A 75 24.87 18.63 -4.03
C SER A 75 24.98 19.82 -4.98
N SER A 76 25.89 20.77 -4.74
CA SER A 76 26.08 21.92 -5.63
C SER A 76 26.69 21.52 -6.99
N GLU A 77 27.52 20.48 -7.04
CA GLU A 77 28.06 19.92 -8.28
C GLU A 77 26.98 19.19 -9.08
N LEU A 78 26.12 18.43 -8.41
CA LEU A 78 24.95 17.80 -9.02
C LEU A 78 24.00 18.85 -9.62
N VAL A 79 23.68 19.91 -8.87
CA VAL A 79 22.82 21.01 -9.36
C VAL A 79 23.43 21.71 -10.58
N LYS A 80 24.77 21.91 -10.61
CA LYS A 80 25.46 22.48 -11.79
C LYS A 80 25.42 21.54 -13.00
N HIS A 81 25.52 20.23 -12.79
CA HIS A 81 25.43 19.22 -13.84
C HIS A 81 23.98 19.07 -14.34
N GLU A 82 22.99 19.28 -13.47
CA GLU A 82 21.56 19.34 -13.81
C GLU A 82 21.26 20.58 -14.66
N GLN A 83 21.82 21.76 -14.33
CA GLN A 83 21.66 22.99 -15.12
C GLN A 83 22.19 22.89 -16.57
N GLN A 84 23.16 22.00 -16.85
CA GLN A 84 23.64 21.72 -18.21
C GLN A 84 22.78 20.66 -18.94
N HIS A 85 22.03 19.83 -18.22
CA HIS A 85 21.13 18.81 -18.79
C HIS A 85 19.70 19.34 -19.02
N VAL A 86 19.31 20.42 -18.32
CA VAL A 86 17.99 21.08 -18.43
C VAL A 86 17.64 21.50 -19.86
N ALA A 87 18.61 21.87 -20.70
CA ALA A 87 18.33 22.26 -22.09
C ALA A 87 17.91 21.08 -22.99
N ALA A 88 18.23 19.83 -22.63
CA ALA A 88 17.79 18.63 -23.35
C ALA A 88 16.58 17.94 -22.69
N GLU A 89 16.32 18.18 -21.40
CA GLU A 89 15.20 17.61 -20.63
C GLU A 89 13.89 18.41 -20.70
N THR A 90 13.93 19.66 -21.13
CA THR A 90 12.72 20.52 -21.21
C THR A 90 11.67 19.94 -22.16
N GLU A 91 12.07 19.12 -23.15
CA GLU A 91 11.11 18.42 -24.02
C GLU A 91 10.55 17.13 -23.42
N LEU A 92 11.26 16.41 -22.54
CA LEU A 92 10.73 15.20 -21.90
C LEU A 92 9.80 15.53 -20.72
N SER A 93 10.17 16.55 -19.95
CA SER A 93 9.41 17.05 -18.78
C SER A 93 8.00 17.52 -19.16
N ASN A 94 7.84 18.15 -20.33
CA ASN A 94 6.52 18.54 -20.82
C ASN A 94 5.63 17.33 -21.16
N VAL A 95 6.19 16.22 -21.65
CA VAL A 95 5.40 15.03 -22.00
C VAL A 95 5.10 14.16 -20.76
N GLU A 96 5.99 14.11 -19.78
CA GLU A 96 5.73 13.50 -18.46
C GLU A 96 4.67 14.27 -17.66
N ALA A 97 4.75 15.61 -17.65
CA ALA A 97 3.75 16.47 -17.04
C ALA A 97 2.40 16.42 -17.79
N LEU A 98 2.42 16.26 -19.13
CA LEU A 98 1.21 16.05 -19.92
C LEU A 98 0.57 14.70 -19.62
N LEU A 99 1.33 13.59 -19.60
CA LEU A 99 0.77 12.28 -19.25
C LEU A 99 0.11 12.28 -17.87
N LEU A 100 0.78 12.86 -16.86
CA LEU A 100 0.21 12.94 -15.52
C LEU A 100 -0.99 13.91 -15.47
N ARG A 101 -1.01 14.97 -16.28
CA ARG A 101 -2.15 15.89 -16.36
C ARG A 101 -3.34 15.30 -17.13
N GLU A 102 -3.10 14.60 -18.22
CA GLU A 102 -4.11 13.88 -19.02
C GLU A 102 -4.72 12.77 -18.16
N PHE A 103 -3.88 11.96 -17.51
CA PHE A 103 -4.28 10.76 -16.74
C PHE A 103 -4.72 11.02 -15.29
N SER A 104 -4.35 12.16 -14.70
CA SER A 104 -4.87 12.58 -13.38
C SER A 104 -6.23 13.27 -13.51
N SER A 105 -6.59 13.79 -14.70
CA SER A 105 -7.89 14.45 -14.94
C SER A 105 -8.99 13.48 -15.39
N ALA A 106 -8.62 12.32 -15.91
CA ALA A 106 -9.53 11.22 -16.24
C ALA A 106 -8.79 9.89 -16.02
N SER A 107 -9.38 8.95 -15.26
CA SER A 107 -8.84 7.60 -15.08
C SER A 107 -8.54 7.01 -16.47
N PRO A 108 -7.27 6.90 -16.89
CA PRO A 108 -6.95 6.58 -18.26
C PRO A 108 -7.31 5.13 -18.55
N GLY A 109 -7.92 4.91 -19.71
CA GLY A 109 -8.17 3.55 -20.17
C GLY A 109 -6.84 2.83 -20.43
N LEU A 110 -6.79 1.52 -20.14
CA LEU A 110 -5.69 0.62 -20.51
C LEU A 110 -5.19 0.84 -21.95
N HIS A 111 -6.11 1.10 -22.90
CA HIS A 111 -5.79 1.34 -24.30
C HIS A 111 -4.90 2.57 -24.55
N GLU A 112 -5.10 3.65 -23.79
CA GLU A 112 -4.38 4.91 -23.98
C GLU A 112 -2.94 4.80 -23.46
N VAL A 113 -2.79 4.25 -22.26
CA VAL A 113 -1.48 3.93 -21.66
C VAL A 113 -0.70 2.95 -22.56
N SER A 114 -1.38 1.90 -23.03
CA SER A 114 -0.80 0.88 -23.92
C SER A 114 -0.28 1.48 -25.23
N SER A 115 -1.15 2.21 -25.95
CA SER A 115 -0.81 2.83 -27.23
C SER A 115 0.37 3.79 -27.10
N TYR A 116 0.37 4.58 -26.03
CA TYR A 116 1.44 5.54 -25.78
C TYR A 116 2.77 4.87 -25.43
N LEU A 117 2.76 3.88 -24.53
CA LEU A 117 3.98 3.17 -24.15
C LEU A 117 4.59 2.42 -25.33
N ARG A 118 3.78 1.76 -26.15
CA ARG A 118 4.24 1.05 -27.36
C ARG A 118 4.84 1.99 -28.41
N ALA A 119 4.42 3.25 -28.46
CA ALA A 119 5.00 4.25 -29.35
C ALA A 119 6.40 4.73 -28.91
N LYS A 120 6.85 4.42 -27.69
CA LYS A 120 8.18 4.82 -27.20
C LYS A 120 9.27 3.89 -27.70
N SER A 121 10.40 4.47 -28.09
CA SER A 121 11.60 3.72 -28.51
C SER A 121 12.20 2.85 -27.40
N ASN A 122 11.98 3.21 -26.13
CA ASN A 122 12.37 2.42 -24.98
C ASN A 122 11.35 2.60 -23.84
N PRO A 123 10.26 1.81 -23.86
CA PRO A 123 9.16 1.95 -22.90
C PRO A 123 9.62 1.74 -21.46
N ALA A 124 10.49 0.75 -21.22
CA ALA A 124 11.01 0.44 -19.90
C ALA A 124 11.91 1.56 -19.35
N LYS A 125 12.72 2.22 -20.18
CA LYS A 125 13.47 3.39 -19.70
C LYS A 125 12.52 4.53 -19.35
N PHE A 126 11.53 4.79 -20.22
CA PHE A 126 10.57 5.86 -20.02
C PHE A 126 9.80 5.71 -18.69
N VAL A 127 9.23 4.53 -18.43
CA VAL A 127 8.51 4.27 -17.18
C VAL A 127 9.45 4.37 -15.97
N LEU A 128 10.71 3.93 -16.10
CA LEU A 128 11.68 4.06 -15.01
C LEU A 128 12.00 5.52 -14.67
N ASP A 129 12.18 6.36 -15.69
CA ASP A 129 12.43 7.79 -15.53
C ASP A 129 11.22 8.48 -14.88
N LEU A 130 10.00 8.12 -15.30
CA LEU A 130 8.75 8.58 -14.68
C LEU A 130 8.66 8.24 -13.19
N VAL A 131 8.89 6.97 -12.82
CA VAL A 131 8.86 6.52 -11.42
C VAL A 131 9.88 7.28 -10.57
N GLU A 132 11.10 7.46 -11.09
CA GLU A 132 12.14 8.21 -10.41
C GLU A 132 11.72 9.68 -10.18
N GLY A 133 11.17 10.33 -11.20
CA GLY A 133 10.65 11.70 -11.12
C GLY A 133 9.59 11.85 -10.04
N GLN A 134 8.61 10.94 -10.00
CA GLN A 134 7.52 10.95 -9.02
C GLN A 134 8.01 10.75 -7.58
N ILE A 135 8.94 9.84 -7.36
CA ILE A 135 9.51 9.63 -6.01
C ILE A 135 10.31 10.87 -5.55
N ARG A 136 11.02 11.53 -6.48
CA ARG A 136 11.76 12.77 -6.18
C ARG A 136 10.82 13.93 -5.90
N GLU A 137 9.73 14.06 -6.65
CA GLU A 137 8.68 15.07 -6.43
C GLU A 137 8.04 14.91 -5.06
N ALA A 138 7.57 13.70 -4.74
CA ALA A 138 7.03 13.37 -3.43
C ALA A 138 8.03 13.70 -2.31
N HIS A 139 9.32 13.43 -2.52
CA HIS A 139 10.35 13.78 -1.55
C HIS A 139 10.51 15.31 -1.36
N ARG A 140 10.49 16.10 -2.43
CA ARG A 140 10.56 17.57 -2.34
C ARG A 140 9.31 18.15 -1.67
N GLY A 141 8.15 17.58 -1.94
CA GLY A 141 6.87 17.95 -1.32
C GLY A 141 6.72 17.48 0.13
N GLN A 142 7.70 16.76 0.69
CA GLN A 142 7.60 16.11 2.00
C GLN A 142 6.40 15.15 2.12
N GLU A 143 5.99 14.56 1.01
CA GLU A 143 4.91 13.58 0.98
C GLU A 143 5.40 12.24 1.54
N LEU A 144 4.49 11.53 2.20
CA LEU A 144 4.76 10.23 2.85
C LEU A 144 4.78 9.06 1.85
N GLY A 145 4.41 9.27 0.60
CA GLY A 145 4.33 8.25 -0.45
C GLY A 145 3.87 8.89 -1.77
N LEU A 146 3.58 8.06 -2.78
CA LEU A 146 3.01 8.54 -4.04
C LEU A 146 1.48 8.74 -3.93
N GLN A 147 0.92 9.64 -4.74
CA GLN A 147 -0.52 9.84 -4.82
C GLN A 147 -1.22 8.66 -5.51
N ASP A 148 -2.46 8.36 -5.12
CA ASP A 148 -3.19 7.18 -5.64
C ASP A 148 -3.39 7.23 -7.16
N SER A 149 -3.68 8.41 -7.74
CA SER A 149 -3.83 8.58 -9.20
C SER A 149 -2.54 8.28 -9.97
N VAL A 150 -1.39 8.62 -9.37
CA VAL A 150 -0.07 8.29 -9.91
C VAL A 150 0.15 6.79 -9.82
N LEU A 151 -0.16 6.18 -8.68
CA LEU A 151 -0.02 4.74 -8.48
C LEU A 151 -0.89 3.92 -9.44
N GLU A 152 -2.15 4.32 -9.67
CA GLU A 152 -3.04 3.70 -10.66
C GLU A 152 -2.41 3.72 -12.06
N THR A 153 -1.88 4.88 -12.48
CA THR A 153 -1.20 5.02 -13.77
C THR A 153 0.05 4.13 -13.85
N LEU A 154 0.84 4.05 -12.77
CA LEU A 154 2.04 3.23 -12.73
C LEU A 154 1.71 1.73 -12.79
N VAL A 155 0.63 1.28 -12.14
CA VAL A 155 0.15 -0.11 -12.24
C VAL A 155 -0.13 -0.46 -13.71
N LEU A 156 -0.88 0.37 -14.43
CA LEU A 156 -1.16 0.15 -15.86
C LEU A 156 0.14 0.13 -16.69
N CYS A 157 1.10 1.00 -16.37
CA CYS A 157 2.40 1.01 -17.04
C CYS A 157 3.18 -0.29 -16.83
N PHE A 158 3.19 -0.84 -15.62
CA PHE A 158 3.93 -2.07 -15.31
C PHE A 158 3.27 -3.30 -15.92
N GLU A 159 1.94 -3.37 -15.94
CA GLU A 159 1.20 -4.43 -16.63
C GLU A 159 1.51 -4.44 -18.12
N GLU A 160 1.48 -3.27 -18.76
CA GLU A 160 1.83 -3.13 -20.17
C GLU A 160 3.31 -3.50 -20.44
N LEU A 161 4.24 -3.11 -19.55
CA LEU A 161 5.64 -3.51 -19.68
C LEU A 161 5.85 -5.03 -19.58
N ALA A 162 5.03 -5.72 -18.78
CA ALA A 162 5.05 -7.17 -18.71
C ALA A 162 4.61 -7.80 -20.04
N GLU A 163 3.62 -7.21 -20.72
CA GLU A 163 3.17 -7.66 -22.05
C GLU A 163 4.19 -7.40 -23.16
N ILE A 164 4.81 -6.21 -23.18
CA ILE A 164 5.79 -5.83 -24.22
C ILE A 164 7.11 -6.61 -24.08
N GLY A 165 7.37 -7.21 -22.90
CA GLY A 165 8.59 -7.96 -22.62
C GLY A 165 9.75 -7.03 -22.26
N GLY A 166 9.71 -6.50 -21.03
CA GLY A 166 10.61 -5.48 -20.46
C GLY A 166 12.08 -5.45 -20.94
N SER A 167 12.69 -4.25 -20.87
CA SER A 167 14.07 -4.04 -21.36
C SER A 167 15.10 -4.80 -20.54
N ASN A 168 15.54 -5.96 -21.06
CA ASN A 168 16.58 -6.82 -20.49
C ASN A 168 18.01 -6.24 -20.56
N LYS A 169 18.15 -4.93 -20.71
CA LYS A 169 19.44 -4.24 -20.76
C LYS A 169 20.00 -4.10 -19.34
N ALA A 170 21.22 -4.58 -19.13
CA ALA A 170 21.92 -4.50 -17.84
C ALA A 170 21.97 -3.08 -17.26
N GLN A 171 22.12 -2.06 -18.12
CA GLN A 171 22.11 -0.66 -17.72
C GLN A 171 20.75 -0.21 -17.16
N THR A 172 19.65 -0.63 -17.78
CA THR A 172 18.29 -0.34 -17.30
C THR A 172 18.07 -1.01 -15.94
N ARG A 173 18.50 -2.26 -15.77
CA ARG A 173 18.38 -2.98 -14.50
C ARG A 173 19.17 -2.33 -13.36
N LYS A 174 20.38 -1.83 -13.63
CA LYS A 174 21.20 -1.13 -12.63
C LYS A 174 20.51 0.16 -12.15
N LYS A 175 19.97 0.96 -13.08
CA LYS A 175 19.20 2.16 -12.73
C LYS A 175 17.90 1.78 -11.99
N ALA A 176 17.19 0.76 -12.47
CA ALA A 176 15.99 0.26 -11.81
C ALA A 176 16.25 -0.17 -10.38
N THR A 177 17.38 -0.83 -10.11
CA THR A 177 17.81 -1.21 -8.75
C THR A 177 17.99 0.01 -7.85
N GLN A 178 18.54 1.12 -8.36
CA GLN A 178 18.71 2.36 -7.58
C GLN A 178 17.36 2.99 -7.23
N VAL A 179 16.45 3.08 -8.22
CA VAL A 179 15.09 3.60 -8.03
C VAL A 179 14.30 2.70 -7.07
N ALA A 180 14.45 1.38 -7.17
CA ALA A 180 13.83 0.41 -6.29
C ALA A 180 14.23 0.63 -4.83
N ASN A 181 15.52 0.84 -4.56
CA ASN A 181 16.02 1.09 -3.20
C ASN A 181 15.50 2.42 -2.65
N LEU A 182 15.41 3.45 -3.50
CA LEU A 182 14.83 4.72 -3.11
C LEU A 182 13.36 4.56 -2.74
N TRP A 183 12.58 3.84 -3.54
CA TRP A 183 11.16 3.58 -3.26
C TRP A 183 10.98 2.69 -2.04
N LYS A 184 11.79 1.63 -1.89
CA LYS A 184 11.76 0.72 -0.73
C LYS A 184 11.91 1.47 0.60
N GLY A 185 12.78 2.48 0.64
CA GLY A 185 12.94 3.35 1.82
C GLY A 185 11.76 4.29 2.11
N LYS A 186 10.79 4.41 1.18
CA LYS A 186 9.58 5.24 1.33
C LYS A 186 8.36 4.43 1.74
N ILE A 187 8.14 3.27 1.12
CA ILE A 187 6.93 2.46 1.34
C ILE A 187 6.85 1.87 2.75
N ILE A 188 7.96 1.68 3.47
CA ILE A 188 8.04 0.97 4.77
C ILE A 188 7.30 -0.37 4.68
N ILE A 189 8.00 -1.43 4.27
CA ILE A 189 7.41 -2.72 3.90
C ILE A 189 6.54 -3.32 5.01
N GLU A 190 6.89 -3.12 6.27
CA GLU A 190 6.15 -3.66 7.42
C GLU A 190 4.80 -2.97 7.63
N ALA A 191 4.63 -1.75 7.12
CA ALA A 191 3.40 -0.98 7.24
C ALA A 191 3.18 -0.08 6.00
N PRO A 192 2.88 -0.66 4.83
CA PRO A 192 2.62 0.11 3.63
C PRO A 192 1.45 1.07 3.86
N ARG A 193 1.61 2.33 3.43
CA ARG A 193 0.54 3.36 3.54
C ARG A 193 -0.75 2.91 2.87
N SER A 194 -0.63 2.25 1.73
CA SER A 194 -1.73 1.77 0.89
C SER A 194 -1.37 0.44 0.26
N SER A 195 -2.33 -0.46 0.17
CA SER A 195 -2.19 -1.70 -0.58
C SER A 195 -1.94 -1.44 -2.08
N LEU A 196 -2.39 -0.30 -2.61
CA LEU A 196 -2.12 0.10 -3.99
C LEU A 196 -0.63 0.42 -4.20
N GLU A 197 0.00 1.06 -3.23
CA GLU A 197 1.43 1.37 -3.28
C GLU A 197 2.26 0.08 -3.21
N ALA A 198 1.87 -0.86 -2.35
CA ALA A 198 2.47 -2.19 -2.31
C ALA A 198 2.30 -2.96 -3.63
N LEU A 199 1.13 -2.86 -4.27
CA LEU A 199 0.89 -3.47 -5.58
C LEU A 199 1.81 -2.88 -6.65
N ALA A 200 1.85 -1.54 -6.75
CA ALA A 200 2.68 -0.85 -7.71
C ALA A 200 4.18 -1.19 -7.52
N PHE A 201 4.64 -1.25 -6.26
CA PHE A 201 6.01 -1.63 -5.95
C PHE A 201 6.32 -3.08 -6.34
N LEU A 202 5.43 -4.04 -6.05
CA LEU A 202 5.62 -5.44 -6.45
C LEU A 202 5.65 -5.61 -7.98
N LEU A 203 4.75 -4.93 -8.69
CA LEU A 203 4.73 -4.94 -10.16
C LEU A 203 6.00 -4.32 -10.74
N PHE A 204 6.52 -3.25 -10.15
CA PHE A 204 7.81 -2.67 -10.51
C PHE A 204 8.95 -3.70 -10.33
N ILE A 205 9.01 -4.40 -9.18
CA ILE A 205 10.02 -5.43 -8.93
C ILE A 205 9.99 -6.53 -10.00
N LEU A 206 8.79 -6.95 -10.42
CA LEU A 206 8.63 -7.96 -11.48
C LEU A 206 8.98 -7.41 -12.87
N ALA A 207 8.53 -6.20 -13.22
CA ALA A 207 8.75 -5.58 -14.53
C ALA A 207 10.24 -5.38 -14.87
N TYR A 208 11.09 -5.22 -13.85
CA TYR A 208 12.54 -5.04 -14.02
C TYR A 208 13.39 -6.23 -13.53
N ASP A 209 12.75 -7.37 -13.23
CA ASP A 209 13.39 -8.59 -12.72
C ASP A 209 14.35 -8.33 -11.54
N LEU A 210 13.80 -7.69 -10.49
CA LEU A 210 14.52 -7.27 -9.29
C LEU A 210 14.13 -8.10 -8.05
N LYS A 211 13.62 -9.33 -8.24
CA LYS A 211 13.10 -10.18 -7.16
C LYS A 211 14.09 -10.38 -5.99
N SER A 212 15.40 -10.36 -6.26
CA SER A 212 16.44 -10.48 -5.23
C SER A 212 16.59 -9.26 -4.30
N LEU A 213 15.89 -8.15 -4.57
CA LEU A 213 15.95 -6.94 -3.75
C LEU A 213 15.06 -7.02 -2.49
N ILE A 214 14.04 -7.87 -2.55
CA ILE A 214 13.14 -8.13 -1.43
C ILE A 214 13.46 -9.52 -0.89
N ASN A 215 13.60 -9.65 0.43
CA ASN A 215 13.77 -10.95 1.06
C ASN A 215 12.43 -11.69 1.13
N GLU A 216 12.46 -12.94 1.58
CA GLU A 216 11.26 -13.78 1.60
C GLU A 216 10.19 -13.23 2.55
N GLU A 217 10.59 -12.72 3.71
CA GLU A 217 9.68 -12.14 4.71
C GLU A 217 8.99 -10.87 4.19
N GLU A 218 9.76 -9.96 3.60
CA GLU A 218 9.29 -8.74 2.94
C GLU A 218 8.33 -9.07 1.78
N THR A 219 8.68 -10.09 0.99
CA THR A 219 7.85 -10.56 -0.12
C THR A 219 6.50 -11.07 0.37
N VAL A 220 6.49 -11.83 1.46
CA VAL A 220 5.25 -12.32 2.09
C VAL A 220 4.40 -11.16 2.59
N LEU A 221 4.97 -10.18 3.29
CA LEU A 221 4.26 -9.02 3.81
C LEU A 221 3.61 -8.21 2.69
N LEU A 222 4.38 -7.87 1.65
CA LEU A 222 3.87 -7.12 0.50
C LEU A 222 2.80 -7.92 -0.25
N ALA A 223 3.04 -9.20 -0.55
CA ALA A 223 2.10 -10.05 -1.27
C ALA A 223 0.77 -10.20 -0.51
N THR A 224 0.84 -10.32 0.82
CA THR A 224 -0.36 -10.36 1.68
C THR A 224 -1.11 -9.04 1.64
N SER A 225 -0.44 -7.89 1.60
CA SER A 225 -1.15 -6.60 1.53
C SER A 225 -1.96 -6.40 0.23
N VAL A 226 -1.65 -7.15 -0.84
CA VAL A 226 -2.22 -6.95 -2.18
C VAL A 226 -3.18 -8.07 -2.62
N PHE A 227 -3.51 -9.04 -1.76
CA PHE A 227 -4.26 -10.23 -2.18
C PHE A 227 -5.64 -9.91 -2.80
N HIS A 228 -6.26 -8.78 -2.42
CA HIS A 228 -7.62 -8.42 -2.83
C HIS A 228 -7.66 -7.93 -4.27
N TYR A 229 -6.53 -7.48 -4.81
CA TYR A 229 -6.39 -7.09 -6.20
C TYR A 229 -6.50 -8.29 -7.13
N LYS A 230 -6.90 -8.04 -8.37
CA LYS A 230 -7.02 -9.08 -9.41
C LYS A 230 -5.68 -9.77 -9.67
N GLN A 231 -4.62 -8.98 -9.65
CA GLN A 231 -3.23 -9.35 -9.85
C GLN A 231 -2.67 -10.17 -8.68
N GLY A 232 -3.22 -9.99 -7.47
CA GLY A 232 -2.70 -10.53 -6.21
C GLY A 232 -2.30 -12.00 -6.31
N PRO A 233 -3.23 -12.93 -6.64
CA PRO A 233 -2.92 -14.35 -6.71
C PRO A 233 -1.80 -14.71 -7.69
N GLU A 234 -1.70 -14.05 -8.84
CA GLU A 234 -0.61 -14.31 -9.81
C GLU A 234 0.75 -13.85 -9.27
N LEU A 235 0.79 -12.74 -8.52
CA LEU A 235 2.01 -12.24 -7.88
C LEU A 235 2.62 -13.27 -6.93
N PHE A 236 1.81 -14.00 -6.15
CA PHE A 236 2.33 -15.06 -5.26
C PHE A 236 3.09 -16.14 -6.04
N HIS A 237 2.65 -16.45 -7.26
CA HIS A 237 3.37 -17.39 -8.11
C HIS A 237 4.68 -16.81 -8.63
N LEU A 238 4.63 -15.61 -9.19
CA LEU A 238 5.77 -14.93 -9.82
C LEU A 238 6.88 -14.58 -8.83
N LEU A 239 6.51 -14.35 -7.57
CA LEU A 239 7.41 -14.06 -6.45
C LEU A 239 7.97 -15.32 -5.76
N GLY A 240 7.63 -16.52 -6.24
CA GLY A 240 8.18 -17.77 -5.70
C GLY A 240 7.53 -18.27 -4.43
N LEU A 241 6.37 -17.73 -4.02
CA LEU A 241 5.64 -18.13 -2.81
C LEU A 241 4.74 -19.36 -3.01
N LYS A 242 4.94 -20.13 -4.09
CA LYS A 242 4.03 -21.20 -4.51
C LYS A 242 3.75 -22.25 -3.43
N LEU A 243 4.77 -22.63 -2.64
CA LEU A 243 4.65 -23.65 -1.60
C LEU A 243 3.81 -23.19 -0.39
N LYS A 244 3.74 -21.87 -0.15
CA LYS A 244 2.99 -21.29 0.97
C LYS A 244 1.53 -21.00 0.62
N ILE A 245 1.14 -21.13 -0.65
CA ILE A 245 -0.24 -20.85 -1.11
C ILE A 245 -1.32 -21.56 -0.26
N PRO A 246 -1.20 -22.87 0.07
CA PRO A 246 -2.21 -23.52 0.90
C PRO A 246 -2.32 -22.96 2.32
N GLU A 247 -1.20 -22.47 2.89
CA GLU A 247 -1.19 -21.79 4.19
C GLU A 247 -1.93 -20.46 4.11
N PHE A 248 -1.60 -19.62 3.13
CA PHE A 248 -2.29 -18.34 2.91
C PHE A 248 -3.80 -18.51 2.67
N VAL A 249 -4.20 -19.55 1.94
CA VAL A 249 -5.64 -19.82 1.72
C VAL A 249 -6.33 -20.16 3.04
N ARG A 250 -5.69 -20.88 3.96
CA ARG A 250 -6.24 -21.12 5.29
C ARG A 250 -6.36 -19.82 6.08
N ASP A 251 -5.31 -19.01 6.10
CA ASP A 251 -5.31 -17.73 6.83
C ASP A 251 -6.44 -16.81 6.34
N LEU A 252 -6.63 -16.69 5.02
CA LEU A 252 -7.72 -15.92 4.41
C LEU A 252 -9.11 -16.43 4.81
N ILE A 253 -9.28 -17.76 4.88
CA ILE A 253 -10.54 -18.38 5.32
C ILE A 253 -10.81 -18.08 6.79
N GLU A 254 -9.78 -18.13 7.64
CA GLU A 254 -9.87 -17.83 9.08
C GLU A 254 -10.28 -16.38 9.33
N VAL A 255 -9.77 -15.43 8.53
CA VAL A 255 -10.16 -14.01 8.61
C VAL A 255 -11.40 -13.64 7.78
N HIS A 256 -12.16 -14.64 7.32
CA HIS A 256 -13.40 -14.49 6.53
C HIS A 256 -13.25 -13.71 5.20
N GLN A 257 -12.06 -13.73 4.58
CA GLN A 257 -11.83 -13.11 3.28
C GLN A 257 -12.00 -14.15 2.16
N TYR A 258 -13.25 -14.47 1.86
CA TYR A 258 -13.57 -15.58 0.95
C TYR A 258 -13.29 -15.29 -0.53
N ILE A 259 -13.55 -14.06 -1.02
CA ILE A 259 -13.28 -13.68 -2.43
C ILE A 259 -11.83 -13.99 -2.85
N PRO A 260 -10.80 -13.49 -2.15
CA PRO A 260 -9.42 -13.77 -2.54
C PRO A 260 -9.02 -15.22 -2.31
N ALA A 261 -9.52 -15.88 -1.25
CA ALA A 261 -9.29 -17.30 -1.04
C ALA A 261 -9.80 -18.14 -2.22
N VAL A 262 -11.04 -17.88 -2.66
CA VAL A 262 -11.65 -18.54 -3.84
C VAL A 262 -10.82 -18.27 -5.09
N ARG A 263 -10.37 -17.02 -5.31
CA ARG A 263 -9.53 -16.68 -6.46
C ARG A 263 -8.23 -17.50 -6.48
N MET A 264 -7.56 -17.65 -5.33
CA MET A 264 -6.36 -18.49 -5.22
C MET A 264 -6.66 -19.97 -5.45
N ILE A 265 -7.72 -20.51 -4.85
CA ILE A 265 -8.12 -21.91 -5.01
C ILE A 265 -8.35 -22.23 -6.49
N CYS A 266 -9.08 -21.38 -7.19
CA CYS A 266 -9.40 -21.57 -8.60
C CYS A 266 -8.17 -21.42 -9.50
N LEU A 267 -7.37 -20.37 -9.30
CA LEU A 267 -6.17 -20.10 -10.10
C LEU A 267 -5.13 -21.23 -9.97
N PHE A 268 -4.91 -21.71 -8.74
CA PHE A 268 -3.90 -22.74 -8.44
C PHE A 268 -4.46 -24.16 -8.44
N LYS A 269 -5.76 -24.33 -8.67
CA LYS A 269 -6.46 -25.63 -8.71
C LYS A 269 -6.21 -26.45 -7.44
N LEU A 270 -6.33 -25.81 -6.28
CA LEU A 270 -6.14 -26.45 -4.99
C LEU A 270 -7.31 -27.40 -4.69
N ARG A 271 -7.02 -28.66 -4.38
CA ARG A 271 -8.06 -29.69 -4.18
C ARG A 271 -8.58 -29.78 -2.75
N ASP A 272 -7.79 -29.29 -1.80
CA ASP A 272 -8.08 -29.40 -0.36
C ASP A 272 -9.15 -28.39 0.10
N PHE A 273 -9.57 -27.49 -0.79
CA PHE A 273 -10.51 -26.43 -0.50
C PHE A 273 -11.65 -26.42 -1.52
N SER A 274 -12.86 -26.11 -1.06
CA SER A 274 -14.05 -25.98 -1.92
C SER A 274 -14.31 -24.50 -2.24
N ALA A 275 -13.94 -24.08 -3.45
CA ALA A 275 -14.22 -22.74 -3.98
C ALA A 275 -15.72 -22.40 -3.91
N THR A 276 -16.58 -23.33 -4.35
CA THR A 276 -18.03 -23.18 -4.32
C THR A 276 -18.56 -22.95 -2.91
N THR A 277 -18.11 -23.74 -1.94
CA THR A 277 -18.57 -23.62 -0.54
C THR A 277 -18.16 -22.28 0.08
N LEU A 278 -16.94 -21.81 -0.19
CA LEU A 278 -16.47 -20.53 0.33
C LEU A 278 -17.17 -19.34 -0.34
N LEU A 279 -17.39 -19.39 -1.65
CA LEU A 279 -18.10 -18.33 -2.36
C LEU A 279 -19.59 -18.26 -1.95
N MET A 280 -20.20 -19.41 -1.62
CA MET A 280 -21.55 -19.44 -1.03
C MET A 280 -21.62 -18.83 0.37
N LYS A 281 -20.56 -18.99 1.19
CA LYS A 281 -20.47 -18.28 2.49
C LYS A 281 -20.41 -16.77 2.29
N GLU A 282 -19.59 -16.30 1.35
CA GLU A 282 -19.50 -14.88 0.99
C GLU A 282 -20.85 -14.30 0.57
N ILE A 283 -21.57 -15.00 -0.33
CA ILE A 283 -22.91 -14.61 -0.79
C ILE A 283 -23.88 -14.56 0.39
N THR A 284 -23.84 -15.54 1.29
CA THR A 284 -24.71 -15.58 2.47
C THR A 284 -24.45 -14.40 3.41
N ASP A 285 -23.18 -14.09 3.67
CA ASP A 285 -22.79 -12.97 4.53
C ASP A 285 -23.18 -11.62 3.92
N LEU A 286 -23.04 -11.49 2.60
CA LEU A 286 -23.49 -10.32 1.83
C LEU A 286 -25.01 -10.12 1.89
N ARG A 287 -25.79 -11.20 1.88
CA ARG A 287 -27.26 -11.11 2.04
C ARG A 287 -27.66 -10.71 3.46
N ARG A 288 -26.93 -11.21 4.46
CA ARG A 288 -27.14 -10.83 5.86
C ARG A 288 -26.85 -9.34 6.08
N SER A 289 -25.74 -8.82 5.53
CA SER A 289 -25.40 -7.39 5.64
C SER A 289 -26.40 -6.48 4.95
N ALA A 290 -26.89 -6.89 3.78
CA ALA A 290 -27.90 -6.13 3.02
C ALA A 290 -29.24 -5.98 3.76
N LEU A 291 -29.58 -6.92 4.65
CA LEU A 291 -30.82 -6.90 5.45
C LEU A 291 -30.70 -6.00 6.70
N GLU A 292 -29.49 -5.78 7.20
CA GLU A 292 -29.25 -5.12 8.50
C GLU A 292 -29.03 -3.60 8.41
N LYS A 293 -28.54 -3.04 7.28
CA LYS A 293 -28.59 -1.61 6.90
C LYS A 293 -27.86 -1.38 5.56
N ALA A 294 -28.45 -0.58 4.67
CA ALA A 294 -27.94 -0.30 3.33
C ALA A 294 -26.74 0.67 3.35
N GLU A 295 -25.53 0.13 3.20
CA GLU A 295 -24.37 0.91 2.76
C GLU A 295 -23.86 0.38 1.41
N ASN A 296 -23.29 1.29 0.60
CA ASN A 296 -22.67 1.02 -0.71
C ASN A 296 -21.52 -0.02 -0.68
N ARG A 297 -21.17 -0.59 0.49
CA ARG A 297 -20.13 -1.62 0.65
C ARG A 297 -20.47 -2.96 -0.02
N ASP A 298 -21.75 -3.28 -0.18
CA ASP A 298 -22.17 -4.56 -0.81
C ASP A 298 -21.81 -4.62 -2.30
N VAL A 299 -21.72 -3.47 -2.97
CA VAL A 299 -21.48 -3.35 -4.41
C VAL A 299 -20.07 -3.79 -4.80
N GLY A 300 -19.09 -3.38 -3.99
CA GLY A 300 -17.69 -3.72 -4.20
C GLY A 300 -17.41 -5.22 -4.11
N ARG A 301 -18.24 -5.96 -3.36
CA ARG A 301 -18.14 -7.43 -3.20
C ARG A 301 -18.91 -8.19 -4.29
N LEU A 302 -20.02 -7.64 -4.77
CA LEU A 302 -20.86 -8.22 -5.82
C LEU A 302 -20.12 -8.45 -7.14
N LYS A 303 -19.39 -7.43 -7.62
CA LYS A 303 -18.70 -7.50 -8.92
C LYS A 303 -17.65 -8.64 -8.95
N PRO A 304 -16.72 -8.75 -7.97
CA PRO A 304 -15.79 -9.88 -7.91
C PRO A 304 -16.46 -11.25 -7.81
N ILE A 305 -17.61 -11.38 -7.13
CA ILE A 305 -18.33 -12.66 -7.05
C ILE A 305 -18.80 -13.08 -8.45
N VAL A 306 -19.43 -12.17 -9.20
CA VAL A 306 -19.90 -12.45 -10.56
C VAL A 306 -18.72 -12.77 -11.49
N GLU A 307 -17.63 -12.02 -11.38
CA GLU A 307 -16.38 -12.30 -12.12
C GLU A 307 -15.86 -13.71 -11.81
N LEU A 308 -15.76 -14.10 -10.53
CA LEU A 308 -15.29 -15.44 -10.14
C LEU A 308 -16.18 -16.57 -10.65
N VAL A 309 -17.50 -16.42 -10.57
CA VAL A 309 -18.45 -17.42 -11.09
C VAL A 309 -18.29 -17.58 -12.60
N SER A 310 -18.16 -16.47 -13.34
CA SER A 310 -17.98 -16.46 -14.78
C SER A 310 -16.60 -17.02 -15.20
N ASP A 311 -15.52 -16.47 -14.66
CA ASP A 311 -14.14 -16.77 -15.07
C ASP A 311 -13.76 -18.23 -14.82
N TYR A 312 -14.26 -18.81 -13.72
CA TYR A 312 -13.94 -20.18 -13.32
C TYR A 312 -15.08 -21.17 -13.52
N LYS A 313 -16.21 -20.74 -14.11
CA LYS A 313 -17.40 -21.58 -14.36
C LYS A 313 -17.86 -22.31 -13.10
N LEU A 314 -17.94 -21.57 -11.99
CA LEU A 314 -18.36 -22.14 -10.72
C LEU A 314 -19.86 -22.43 -10.77
N ASP A 315 -20.24 -23.65 -10.38
CA ASP A 315 -21.65 -24.07 -10.31
C ASP A 315 -22.32 -23.43 -9.09
N ILE A 316 -22.77 -22.18 -9.25
CA ILE A 316 -23.43 -21.37 -8.21
C ILE A 316 -24.59 -20.60 -8.81
N ASP A 317 -25.78 -20.84 -8.25
CA ASP A 317 -26.95 -20.03 -8.54
C ASP A 317 -26.91 -18.72 -7.76
N LEU A 318 -26.64 -17.61 -8.48
CA LEU A 318 -26.69 -16.28 -7.89
C LEU A 318 -28.14 -15.88 -7.55
N PRO A 319 -28.42 -15.46 -6.30
CA PRO A 319 -29.76 -15.03 -5.92
C PRO A 319 -30.24 -13.81 -6.73
N GLY A 320 -31.50 -13.85 -7.19
CA GLY A 320 -32.05 -12.83 -8.09
C GLY A 320 -32.07 -11.40 -7.52
N ASP A 321 -32.14 -11.26 -6.20
CA ASP A 321 -32.02 -10.00 -5.47
C ASP A 321 -30.65 -9.33 -5.64
N LEU A 322 -29.56 -10.12 -5.66
CA LEU A 322 -28.19 -9.65 -5.90
C LEU A 322 -27.99 -9.22 -7.36
N ILE A 323 -28.56 -9.97 -8.30
CA ILE A 323 -28.56 -9.65 -9.73
C ILE A 323 -29.32 -8.34 -9.98
N ALA A 324 -30.51 -8.18 -9.40
CA ALA A 324 -31.29 -6.96 -9.51
C ALA A 324 -30.51 -5.75 -8.97
N LYS A 325 -29.84 -5.88 -7.82
CA LYS A 325 -29.02 -4.81 -7.21
C LYS A 325 -27.89 -4.34 -8.15
N LEU A 326 -27.24 -5.27 -8.86
CA LEU A 326 -26.25 -4.96 -9.89
C LEU A 326 -26.85 -4.20 -11.09
N MET A 327 -28.04 -4.62 -11.56
CA MET A 327 -28.70 -3.99 -12.70
C MET A 327 -29.16 -2.55 -12.40
N PHE A 328 -29.73 -2.30 -11.22
CA PHE A 328 -30.21 -0.98 -10.82
C PHE A 328 -29.07 0.04 -10.63
N GLN A 329 -27.90 -0.38 -10.18
CA GLN A 329 -26.76 0.54 -10.01
C GLN A 329 -26.05 0.88 -11.33
N ARG A 330 -26.04 -0.05 -12.29
CA ARG A 330 -25.55 0.23 -13.66
C ARG A 330 -26.39 1.31 -14.35
N GLN A 331 -27.69 1.42 -14.06
CA GLN A 331 -28.55 2.49 -14.59
C GLN A 331 -28.36 3.84 -13.90
N ASN A 332 -27.87 3.86 -12.65
CA ASN A 332 -27.61 5.09 -11.89
C ASN A 332 -26.17 5.60 -12.02
N SER A 333 -25.28 4.81 -12.64
CA SER A 333 -23.94 5.24 -13.04
C SER A 333 -23.98 5.59 -14.52
N THR A 334 -23.78 6.86 -14.87
CA THR A 334 -23.70 7.28 -16.28
C THR A 334 -22.62 6.45 -16.98
N PRO A 335 -22.94 5.65 -18.01
CA PRO A 335 -21.92 4.89 -18.70
C PRO A 335 -21.08 5.85 -19.55
N PRO A 336 -19.73 5.81 -19.51
CA PRO A 336 -18.96 6.32 -20.62
C PRO A 336 -19.32 5.46 -21.84
N VAL A 337 -19.82 6.12 -22.88
CA VAL A 337 -20.15 5.49 -24.16
C VAL A 337 -18.85 4.95 -24.75
N LEU A 338 -18.61 3.66 -24.62
CA LEU A 338 -17.61 2.93 -25.38
C LEU A 338 -18.31 2.20 -26.51
N HIS A 339 -18.25 2.79 -27.71
CA HIS A 339 -18.46 2.04 -28.93
C HIS A 339 -17.19 1.21 -29.20
N CYS A 340 -17.33 -0.11 -29.27
CA CYS A 340 -16.41 -0.97 -29.99
C CYS A 340 -17.23 -1.75 -31.03
N PRO A 341 -16.77 -1.85 -32.30
CA PRO A 341 -17.46 -2.64 -33.30
C PRO A 341 -17.35 -4.12 -32.95
N VAL A 342 -18.50 -4.80 -32.85
CA VAL A 342 -18.57 -6.26 -32.95
C VAL A 342 -18.56 -6.58 -34.43
N GLU A 343 -17.46 -7.13 -34.92
CA GLU A 343 -17.43 -7.83 -36.20
C GLU A 343 -18.12 -9.18 -35.98
N ALA A 344 -19.34 -9.31 -36.48
CA ALA A 344 -20.06 -10.58 -36.52
C ALA A 344 -19.50 -11.43 -37.68
N PRO A 345 -19.32 -12.76 -37.50
CA PRO A 345 -18.96 -13.65 -38.60
C PRO A 345 -20.07 -13.67 -39.65
N GLN A 346 -19.75 -13.33 -40.89
CA GLN A 346 -20.66 -13.54 -42.02
C GLN A 346 -20.71 -15.02 -42.39
N GLU A 347 -21.89 -15.61 -42.25
CA GLU A 347 -22.23 -16.87 -42.88
C GLU A 347 -22.38 -16.66 -44.39
N THR A 348 -21.62 -17.45 -45.14
CA THR A 348 -21.73 -17.62 -46.58
C THR A 348 -23.05 -18.27 -46.97
N SER A 349 -23.85 -17.61 -47.79
CA SER A 349 -24.72 -18.29 -48.75
C SER A 349 -24.94 -17.46 -50.01
N THR A 350 -24.37 -17.97 -51.09
CA THR A 350 -24.65 -17.74 -52.51
C THR A 350 -26.15 -17.54 -52.84
N SER A 351 -26.50 -16.50 -53.61
CA SER A 351 -26.81 -16.63 -55.05
C SER A 351 -27.50 -15.41 -55.68
N SER A 352 -27.06 -15.14 -56.91
CA SER A 352 -27.71 -14.50 -58.08
C SER A 352 -28.16 -13.04 -58.06
N SER A 353 -27.43 -12.29 -58.89
CA SER A 353 -27.73 -11.05 -59.59
C SER A 353 -29.13 -10.96 -60.21
N LYS A 354 -29.68 -9.73 -60.25
CA LYS A 354 -30.12 -9.06 -61.48
C LYS A 354 -30.36 -7.56 -61.25
N ASP A 355 -29.75 -6.77 -62.12
CA ASP A 355 -29.94 -5.33 -62.32
C ASP A 355 -31.36 -4.98 -62.75
N THR A 356 -31.87 -3.81 -62.34
CA THR A 356 -32.40 -2.80 -63.29
C THR A 356 -32.58 -1.42 -62.65
N THR A 357 -32.06 -0.42 -63.34
CA THR A 357 -32.25 1.03 -63.18
C THR A 357 -33.68 1.44 -63.54
N PHE A 358 -34.27 2.46 -62.88
CA PHE A 358 -34.80 3.71 -63.48
C PHE A 358 -35.64 4.57 -62.52
N GLN A 359 -35.67 5.86 -62.89
CA GLN A 359 -36.13 7.10 -62.27
C GLN A 359 -37.63 7.29 -61.94
N ASP A 360 -37.85 8.32 -61.10
CA ASP A 360 -38.87 9.39 -61.15
C ASP A 360 -40.07 9.45 -60.17
N ALA A 361 -40.11 10.61 -59.49
CA ALA A 361 -41.21 11.55 -59.20
C ALA A 361 -42.47 11.13 -58.40
N ALA A 362 -42.59 11.79 -57.24
CA ALA A 362 -43.75 12.37 -56.55
C ALA A 362 -45.19 11.89 -56.89
N THR A 363 -45.98 11.57 -55.85
CA THR A 363 -47.32 12.17 -55.56
C THR A 363 -47.80 11.77 -54.14
N ARG A 364 -48.48 12.74 -53.49
CA ARG A 364 -49.20 12.71 -52.20
C ARG A 364 -50.16 11.53 -51.97
N SER A 365 -50.26 11.07 -50.71
CA SER A 365 -51.47 10.76 -49.90
C SER A 365 -50.97 9.97 -48.68
N GLY A 366 -51.16 10.29 -47.39
CA GLY A 366 -52.29 10.89 -46.69
C GLY A 366 -53.08 9.81 -45.96
N VAL A 367 -52.65 9.36 -44.76
CA VAL A 367 -53.52 8.81 -43.68
C VAL A 367 -52.80 8.90 -42.33
N ASP A 368 -53.45 9.57 -41.38
CA ASP A 368 -53.14 9.73 -39.96
C ASP A 368 -53.23 8.43 -39.15
N LEU A 369 -52.36 8.26 -38.14
CA LEU A 369 -52.69 7.43 -36.97
C LEU A 369 -52.28 8.13 -35.67
N LEU A 370 -53.30 8.34 -34.86
CA LEU A 370 -53.37 9.06 -33.58
C LEU A 370 -52.48 8.47 -32.48
N PHE A 371 -51.89 9.38 -31.70
CA PHE A 371 -51.45 9.15 -30.32
C PHE A 371 -52.65 9.25 -29.36
N PRO A 372 -52.80 8.38 -28.35
CA PRO A 372 -53.70 8.63 -27.23
C PRO A 372 -53.00 9.48 -26.14
N LYS A 373 -53.61 10.62 -25.81
CA LYS A 373 -53.48 11.30 -24.52
C LYS A 373 -54.61 10.83 -23.61
N SER A 374 -54.31 10.63 -22.33
CA SER A 374 -55.25 10.87 -21.21
C SER A 374 -54.49 10.64 -19.89
N GLU A 375 -54.70 11.32 -18.78
CA GLU A 375 -55.41 12.53 -18.37
C GLU A 375 -55.07 12.67 -16.88
N THR A 376 -54.69 13.86 -16.44
CA THR A 376 -54.49 14.18 -15.04
C THR A 376 -55.82 14.60 -14.43
N LYS A 377 -56.24 14.01 -13.30
CA LYS A 377 -57.25 14.60 -12.41
C LYS A 377 -56.80 14.61 -10.94
N PRO A 378 -57.14 15.66 -10.16
CA PRO A 378 -56.58 15.89 -8.83
C PRO A 378 -57.58 15.67 -7.67
N PHE A 379 -57.03 15.76 -6.45
CA PHE A 379 -57.65 15.98 -5.11
C PHE A 379 -58.39 14.81 -4.43
N VAL A 380 -58.05 14.53 -3.16
CA VAL A 380 -58.76 15.03 -1.96
C VAL A 380 -57.98 14.62 -0.69
N ASN A 381 -57.88 15.56 0.25
CA ASN A 381 -57.31 15.45 1.60
C ASN A 381 -58.45 15.17 2.60
N PRO A 382 -58.22 14.46 3.72
CA PRO A 382 -58.96 14.78 4.95
C PRO A 382 -58.04 14.98 6.15
N SER A 383 -58.33 16.06 6.90
CA SER A 383 -57.72 16.41 8.17
C SER A 383 -58.61 15.98 9.35
N ALA A 384 -57.94 15.72 10.48
CA ALA A 384 -58.35 15.90 11.88
C ALA A 384 -59.33 14.92 12.55
N ASN A 385 -58.79 14.19 13.54
CA ASN A 385 -59.13 14.24 14.98
C ASN A 385 -58.08 13.37 15.73
N GLY A 386 -57.19 13.89 16.58
CA GLY A 386 -57.44 14.30 17.97
C GLY A 386 -57.63 13.04 18.86
N ILE A 387 -56.69 12.61 19.70
CA ILE A 387 -56.54 13.03 21.12
C ILE A 387 -55.21 12.50 21.73
N ARG A 388 -54.56 13.40 22.51
CA ARG A 388 -53.60 13.31 23.66
C ARG A 388 -53.53 11.99 24.45
N LEU A 389 -52.57 11.67 25.33
CA LEU A 389 -51.26 12.12 25.84
C LEU A 389 -50.86 11.03 26.88
N SER A 390 -49.59 10.64 26.96
CA SER A 390 -48.88 10.50 28.25
C SER A 390 -47.40 10.23 28.00
N GLY A 391 -46.55 11.15 28.44
CA GLY A 391 -45.10 11.03 28.36
C GLY A 391 -44.44 10.61 29.68
N LYS A 392 -43.11 10.78 29.65
CA LYS A 392 -42.09 10.58 30.71
C LYS A 392 -41.66 9.11 30.87
N SER A 393 -40.39 8.74 31.01
CA SER A 393 -39.17 9.45 31.42
C SER A 393 -37.92 8.58 31.14
N SER A 394 -36.81 9.22 30.78
CA SER A 394 -35.40 9.02 31.22
C SER A 394 -34.76 7.60 31.24
N PHE A 395 -33.55 7.43 30.69
CA PHE A 395 -32.27 7.75 31.35
C PHE A 395 -31.07 7.50 30.39
N TRP A 396 -30.09 8.41 30.43
CA TRP A 396 -28.71 8.22 29.96
C TRP A 396 -27.86 7.82 31.17
N VAL A 397 -27.11 6.71 31.09
CA VAL A 397 -25.71 6.53 31.52
C VAL A 397 -25.12 5.44 30.63
#